data_AF-A0AAZ3Q1N1-F1
#
_entry.id   AF-A0AAZ3Q1N1-F1
#
_cell.length_a   1.000
_cell.length_b   1.000
_cell.length_c   1.000
_cell.angle_alpha   90.00
_cell.angle_beta   90.00
_cell.angle_gamma   90.00
#
_symmetry.space_group_name_H-M   'P 1'
#
loop_
_entity.id
_entity.type
_entity.pdbx_description
1 polymer ?
#
loop_
_entity_poly.entity_id
_entity_poly.type
_entity_poly.pdbx_seq_one_letter_code
_entity_poly.pdbx_strand_id
1 'polypeptide(L)'
;MMTCQRCLMDCGKRAGIGFCRLQSKLCLGANAVGIQRLSKLNKRLEMQLLELRRIIEEKENIAEMAKVENEELSRENQDLRRDIERLRKEFTDLPTAPVSLEPPSPYGSPADPTPTEEQQLDVLSETPETAPNSKEEELSLECRHCHEWFPGITQDELGLHEDSHRLCPYCTLICDGVEQTIFEDHVFSHEV
;
A
#
# COMPACT_ATOMS: atom_id res chain seq x y z
N MET A 1 41.16 -34.21 23.20
CA MET A 1 41.80 -35.43 22.63
C MET A 1 42.78 -36.15 23.58
N MET A 2 42.99 -35.73 24.84
CA MET A 2 44.01 -36.33 25.73
C MET A 2 43.54 -37.47 26.66
N THR A 3 42.29 -37.91 26.60
CA THR A 3 41.72 -38.85 27.59
C THR A 3 41.85 -40.33 27.21
N CYS A 4 41.87 -40.66 25.92
CA CYS A 4 41.94 -42.05 25.44
C CYS A 4 43.35 -42.65 25.58
N GLN A 5 44.38 -41.83 25.34
CA GLN A 5 45.78 -42.27 25.37
C GLN A 5 46.28 -42.57 26.79
N ARG A 6 45.69 -41.91 27.81
CA ARG A 6 45.97 -42.20 29.22
C ARG A 6 45.28 -43.49 29.70
N CYS A 7 44.06 -43.79 29.22
CA CYS A 7 43.39 -45.06 29.49
C CYS A 7 44.15 -46.28 28.93
N LEU A 8 44.75 -46.16 27.74
CA LEU A 8 45.55 -47.24 27.14
C LEU A 8 46.82 -47.56 27.93
N MET A 9 47.45 -46.54 28.53
CA MET A 9 48.71 -46.69 29.28
C MET A 9 48.52 -47.29 30.69
N ASP A 10 47.39 -47.03 31.35
CA ASP A 10 47.09 -47.56 32.69
C ASP A 10 46.50 -48.99 32.68
N CYS A 11 45.94 -49.43 31.55
CA CYS A 11 45.30 -50.74 31.44
C CYS A 11 46.31 -51.91 31.50
N GLY A 12 47.58 -51.67 31.20
CA GLY A 12 48.65 -52.68 31.23
C GLY A 12 49.11 -53.11 32.64
N LYS A 13 48.68 -52.43 33.71
CA LYS A 13 49.21 -52.69 35.06
C LYS A 13 48.29 -53.46 36.02
N ARG A 14 47.01 -53.73 35.66
CA ARG A 14 46.09 -54.39 36.62
C ARG A 14 44.86 -55.12 36.04
N ALA A 15 44.59 -55.08 34.73
CA ALA A 15 43.40 -55.72 34.14
C ALA A 15 43.78 -56.68 32.99
N GLY A 16 43.09 -57.82 32.90
CA GLY A 16 43.34 -58.82 31.87
C GLY A 16 43.14 -58.29 30.44
N ILE A 17 43.86 -58.87 29.47
CA ILE A 17 43.90 -58.46 28.04
C ILE A 17 42.51 -58.22 27.43
N GLY A 18 41.48 -58.96 27.89
CA GLY A 18 40.09 -58.80 27.46
C GLY A 18 39.46 -57.46 27.86
N PHE A 19 39.74 -56.96 29.07
CA PHE A 19 39.20 -55.69 29.58
C PHE A 19 39.76 -54.50 28.79
N CYS A 20 41.06 -54.50 28.50
CA CYS A 20 41.69 -53.43 27.72
C CYS A 20 41.22 -53.39 26.27
N ARG A 21 40.93 -54.55 25.64
CA ARG A 21 40.32 -54.58 24.31
C ARG A 21 38.90 -54.02 24.29
N LEU A 22 38.11 -54.30 25.32
CA LEU A 22 36.73 -53.80 25.41
C LEU A 22 36.70 -52.28 25.64
N GLN A 23 37.54 -51.78 26.54
CA GLN A 23 37.66 -50.34 26.84
C GLN A 23 38.17 -49.54 25.63
N SER A 24 39.15 -50.06 24.89
CA SER A 24 39.65 -49.43 23.65
C SER A 24 38.56 -49.33 22.57
N LYS A 25 37.78 -50.40 22.36
CA LYS A 25 36.63 -50.39 21.44
C LYS A 25 35.57 -49.36 21.84
N LEU A 26 35.29 -49.24 23.14
CA LEU A 26 34.31 -48.28 23.66
C LEU A 26 34.77 -46.82 23.40
N CYS A 27 36.05 -46.52 23.62
CA CYS A 27 36.60 -45.17 23.38
C CYS A 27 36.64 -44.81 21.89
N LEU A 28 37.04 -45.74 21.02
CA LEU A 28 37.01 -45.53 19.57
C LEU A 28 35.58 -45.31 19.06
N GLY A 29 34.62 -46.08 19.56
CA GLY A 29 33.19 -45.92 19.25
C GLY A 29 32.64 -44.57 19.70
N ALA A 30 32.94 -44.14 20.94
CA ALA A 30 32.52 -42.84 21.45
C ALA A 30 33.10 -41.66 20.65
N ASN A 31 34.38 -41.75 20.25
CA ASN A 31 35.01 -40.75 19.39
C ASN A 31 34.40 -40.71 17.99
N ALA A 32 34.11 -41.86 17.38
CA ALA A 32 33.48 -41.93 16.07
C ALA A 32 32.07 -41.30 16.07
N VAL A 33 31.27 -41.55 17.10
CA VAL A 33 29.95 -40.93 17.28
C VAL A 33 30.08 -39.42 17.48
N GLY A 34 31.07 -38.96 18.26
CA GLY A 34 31.36 -37.54 18.44
C GLY A 34 31.74 -36.82 17.14
N ILE A 35 32.62 -37.44 16.35
CA ILE A 35 33.04 -36.92 15.03
C ILE A 35 31.85 -36.86 14.06
N GLN A 36 31.00 -37.89 14.05
CA GLN A 36 29.81 -37.90 13.20
C GLN A 36 28.80 -36.80 13.58
N ARG A 37 28.61 -36.54 14.88
CA ARG A 37 27.76 -35.43 15.35
C ARG A 37 28.33 -34.08 14.97
N LEU A 38 29.64 -33.86 15.14
CA LEU A 38 30.31 -32.63 14.74
C LEU A 38 30.22 -32.40 13.23
N SER A 39 30.42 -33.44 12.42
CA SER A 39 30.27 -33.35 10.96
C SER A 39 28.85 -32.95 10.55
N LYS A 40 27.82 -33.53 11.17
CA LYS A 40 26.43 -33.15 10.94
C LYS A 40 26.14 -31.70 11.32
N LEU A 41 26.65 -31.26 12.47
CA LEU A 41 26.49 -29.87 12.90
C LEU A 41 27.20 -28.90 11.95
N ASN A 42 28.40 -29.23 11.51
CA ASN A 42 29.17 -28.39 10.60
C ASN A 42 28.44 -28.23 9.25
N LYS A 43 27.98 -29.33 8.65
CA LYS A 43 27.16 -29.26 7.43
C LYS A 43 25.89 -28.42 7.60
N ARG A 44 25.23 -28.51 8.76
CA ARG A 44 24.06 -27.68 9.06
C ARG A 44 24.43 -26.20 9.13
N LEU A 45 25.54 -25.86 9.78
CA LEU A 45 26.04 -24.49 9.88
C LEU A 45 26.44 -23.94 8.50
N GLU A 46 27.13 -24.74 7.68
CA GLU A 46 27.49 -24.36 6.31
C GLU A 46 26.24 -24.03 5.47
N MET A 47 25.20 -24.87 5.52
CA MET A 47 23.94 -24.60 4.83
C MET A 47 23.26 -23.32 5.34
N GLN A 48 23.23 -23.10 6.66
CA GLN A 48 22.66 -21.88 7.24
C GLN A 48 23.44 -20.62 6.83
N LEU A 49 24.77 -20.71 6.76
CA LEU A 49 25.61 -19.59 6.33
C LEU A 49 25.41 -19.25 4.84
N LEU A 50 25.25 -20.26 3.98
CA LEU A 50 24.93 -20.04 2.58
C LEU A 50 23.56 -19.39 2.40
N GLU A 51 22.57 -19.88 3.13
CA GLU A 51 21.21 -19.32 3.08
C GLU A 51 21.16 -17.88 3.58
N LEU A 52 21.83 -17.58 4.70
CA LEU A 52 21.90 -16.21 5.21
C LEU A 52 22.62 -15.27 4.23
N ARG A 53 23.68 -15.72 3.56
CA ARG A 53 24.34 -14.93 2.51
C ARG A 53 23.40 -14.61 1.35
N ARG A 54 22.65 -15.60 0.87
CA ARG A 54 21.65 -15.44 -0.19
C ARG A 54 20.59 -14.40 0.19
N ILE A 55 20.08 -14.47 1.41
CA ILE A 55 19.09 -13.51 1.92
C ILE A 55 19.68 -12.10 2.01
N ILE A 56 20.91 -11.95 2.49
CA ILE A 56 21.58 -10.64 2.58
C ILE A 56 21.72 -10.03 1.18
N GLU A 57 22.23 -10.79 0.21
CA GLU A 57 22.41 -10.33 -1.17
C GLU A 57 21.07 -9.93 -1.82
N GLU A 58 20.01 -10.71 -1.60
CA GLU A 58 18.67 -10.38 -2.08
C GLU A 58 18.14 -9.07 -1.45
N LYS A 59 18.36 -8.88 -0.14
CA LYS A 59 17.95 -7.66 0.56
C LYS A 59 18.74 -6.43 0.12
N GLU A 60 20.04 -6.59 -0.13
CA GLU A 60 20.89 -5.52 -0.65
C GLU A 60 20.44 -5.10 -2.05
N ASN A 61 20.10 -6.06 -2.92
CA ASN A 61 19.59 -5.76 -4.26
C ASN A 61 18.24 -5.00 -4.20
N ILE A 62 17.29 -5.48 -3.38
CA ILE A 62 16.01 -4.79 -3.18
C ILE A 62 16.22 -3.36 -2.66
N ALA A 63 17.12 -3.17 -1.70
CA ALA A 63 17.41 -1.85 -1.15
C ALA A 63 18.02 -0.90 -2.20
N GLU A 64 18.92 -1.40 -3.04
CA GLU A 64 19.51 -0.59 -4.12
C GLU A 64 18.47 -0.21 -5.17
N MET A 65 17.61 -1.15 -5.60
CA MET A 65 16.52 -0.85 -6.53
C MET A 65 15.57 0.21 -5.96
N ALA A 66 15.13 0.04 -4.71
CA ALA A 66 14.24 0.99 -4.05
C ALA A 66 14.87 2.38 -3.90
N LYS A 67 16.19 2.44 -3.69
CA LYS A 67 16.93 3.71 -3.64
C LYS A 67 16.93 4.41 -5.00
N VAL A 68 17.23 3.70 -6.09
CA VAL A 68 17.22 4.26 -7.45
C VAL A 68 15.84 4.78 -7.81
N GLU A 69 14.78 4.00 -7.56
CA GLU A 69 13.39 4.39 -7.82
C GLU A 69 13.00 5.63 -7.01
N ASN A 70 13.37 5.70 -5.73
CA ASN A 70 13.10 6.87 -4.91
C ASN A 70 13.85 8.13 -5.41
N GLU A 71 15.09 7.98 -5.87
CA GLU A 71 15.84 9.08 -6.47
C GLU A 71 15.20 9.57 -7.78
N GLU A 72 14.68 8.67 -8.62
CA GLU A 72 13.92 8.99 -9.82
C GLU A 72 12.62 9.72 -9.49
N LEU A 73 11.80 9.16 -8.61
CA LEU A 73 10.55 9.77 -8.15
C LEU A 73 10.80 11.13 -7.50
N SER A 74 11.88 11.29 -6.73
CA SER A 74 12.21 12.58 -6.13
C SER A 74 12.57 13.63 -7.17
N ARG A 75 13.21 13.26 -8.29
CA ARG A 75 13.50 14.19 -9.39
C ARG A 75 12.21 14.58 -10.10
N GLU A 76 11.39 13.61 -10.49
CA GLU A 76 10.11 13.86 -11.15
C GLU A 76 9.17 14.70 -10.28
N ASN A 77 9.11 14.42 -8.98
CA ASN A 77 8.28 15.20 -8.06
C ASN A 77 8.74 16.67 -7.99
N GLN A 78 10.05 16.92 -8.00
CA GLN A 78 10.58 18.29 -8.06
C GLN A 78 10.25 18.97 -9.38
N ASP A 79 10.34 18.25 -10.50
CA ASP A 79 10.02 18.77 -11.84
C ASP A 79 8.54 19.14 -11.93
N LEU A 80 7.65 18.24 -11.52
CA LEU A 80 6.21 18.47 -11.48
C LEU A 80 5.84 19.64 -10.56
N ARG A 81 6.49 19.77 -9.40
CA ARG A 81 6.26 20.92 -8.50
C ARG A 81 6.62 22.24 -9.18
N ARG A 82 7.74 22.30 -9.92
CA ARG A 82 8.15 23.48 -10.68
C ARG A 82 7.15 23.80 -11.78
N ASP A 83 6.64 22.79 -12.48
CA ASP A 83 5.65 22.98 -13.53
C ASP A 83 4.30 23.44 -12.98
N ILE A 84 3.85 22.90 -11.85
CA ILE A 84 2.64 23.37 -11.16
C ILE A 84 2.79 24.84 -10.77
N GLU A 85 3.94 25.24 -10.22
CA GLU A 85 4.18 26.63 -9.83
C GLU A 85 4.21 27.56 -11.05
N ARG A 86 4.83 27.14 -12.16
CA ARG A 86 4.83 27.85 -13.43
C ARG A 86 3.42 28.05 -13.97
N LEU A 87 2.63 26.98 -14.05
CA LEU A 87 1.26 27.02 -14.55
C LEU A 87 0.35 27.89 -13.67
N ARG A 88 0.49 27.79 -12.35
CA ARG A 88 -0.24 28.66 -11.41
C ARG A 88 0.08 30.13 -11.67
N LYS A 89 1.35 30.46 -11.91
CA LYS A 89 1.77 31.81 -12.24
C LYS A 89 1.18 32.30 -13.56
N GLU A 90 1.25 31.48 -14.61
CA GLU A 90 0.63 31.79 -15.91
C GLU A 90 -0.88 32.03 -15.78
N PHE A 91 -1.57 31.26 -14.94
CA PHE A 91 -3.00 31.41 -14.70
C PHE A 91 -3.34 32.69 -13.92
N THR A 92 -2.49 33.11 -12.97
CA THR A 92 -2.66 34.38 -12.25
C THR A 92 -2.26 35.60 -13.09
N ASP A 93 -1.36 35.43 -14.05
CA ASP A 93 -0.92 36.50 -14.96
C ASP A 93 -1.91 36.72 -16.12
N LEU A 94 -2.84 35.78 -16.35
CA LEU A 94 -3.98 36.01 -17.23
C LEU A 94 -4.90 37.07 -16.59
N PRO A 95 -5.17 38.19 -17.27
CA PRO A 95 -6.11 39.16 -16.75
C PRO A 95 -7.46 38.47 -16.57
N THR A 96 -7.93 38.41 -15.33
CA THR A 96 -9.32 38.12 -14.99
C THR A 96 -10.15 39.30 -15.50
N ALA A 97 -10.34 39.37 -16.82
CA ALA A 97 -11.40 40.20 -17.36
C ALA A 97 -12.69 39.71 -16.68
N PRO A 98 -13.48 40.58 -16.04
CA PRO A 98 -14.79 40.19 -15.59
C PRO A 98 -15.56 39.77 -16.85
N VAL A 99 -15.65 38.47 -17.09
CA VAL A 99 -16.62 37.93 -18.01
C VAL A 99 -17.94 38.27 -17.34
N SER A 100 -18.57 39.34 -17.81
CA SER A 100 -19.93 39.68 -17.46
C SER A 100 -20.77 38.47 -17.86
N LEU A 101 -21.06 37.61 -16.88
CA LEU A 101 -22.01 36.51 -16.99
C LEU A 101 -23.43 37.11 -17.02
N GLU A 102 -23.68 38.01 -17.96
CA GLU A 102 -25.03 38.41 -18.31
C GLU A 102 -25.41 37.55 -19.52
N PRO A 103 -26.24 36.51 -19.35
CA PRO A 103 -26.80 35.82 -20.50
C PRO A 103 -27.62 36.83 -21.31
N PRO A 104 -27.42 36.96 -22.63
CA PRO A 104 -28.27 37.82 -23.45
C PRO A 104 -29.67 37.22 -23.46
N SER A 105 -30.55 37.75 -22.62
CA SER A 105 -31.98 37.42 -22.64
C SER A 105 -32.58 37.86 -23.99
N PRO A 106 -33.12 36.95 -24.82
CA PRO A 106 -33.61 37.30 -26.14
C PRO A 106 -35.05 37.85 -26.17
N TYR A 107 -35.69 38.08 -25.03
CA TYR A 107 -37.10 38.48 -25.01
C TYR A 107 -37.31 39.84 -24.38
N GLY A 108 -37.26 40.87 -25.22
CA GLY A 108 -37.93 42.13 -24.95
C GLY A 108 -39.42 42.02 -25.30
N SER A 109 -40.29 42.43 -24.38
CA SER A 109 -41.45 43.26 -24.71
C SER A 109 -42.06 43.94 -23.48
N PRO A 110 -42.71 45.10 -23.66
CA PRO A 110 -42.95 46.09 -22.61
C PRO A 110 -44.44 46.19 -22.20
N ALA A 111 -44.72 46.33 -20.91
CA ALA A 111 -45.91 47.03 -20.42
C ALA A 111 -45.72 47.40 -18.93
N ASP A 112 -46.20 48.59 -18.62
CA ASP A 112 -45.88 49.48 -17.50
C ASP A 112 -46.96 49.36 -16.38
N PRO A 113 -47.09 50.29 -15.41
CA PRO A 113 -46.44 50.34 -14.10
C PRO A 113 -47.42 50.15 -12.93
N THR A 114 -46.93 49.89 -11.70
CA THR A 114 -47.51 50.53 -10.50
C THR A 114 -46.57 50.42 -9.28
N PRO A 115 -46.35 51.51 -8.52
CA PRO A 115 -45.48 51.54 -7.34
C PRO A 115 -46.25 51.18 -6.06
N THR A 116 -45.54 50.81 -4.99
CA THR A 116 -45.65 51.42 -3.64
C THR A 116 -44.97 50.52 -2.58
N GLU A 117 -43.87 51.09 -2.05
CA GLU A 117 -43.39 51.14 -0.66
C GLU A 117 -43.58 49.94 0.30
N GLU A 118 -42.42 49.41 0.71
CA GLU A 118 -41.94 49.33 2.10
C GLU A 118 -42.92 49.01 3.23
N GLN A 119 -42.82 47.80 3.79
CA GLN A 119 -42.79 47.63 5.25
C GLN A 119 -41.74 46.58 5.64
N GLN A 120 -40.61 47.11 6.10
CA GLN A 120 -39.66 46.41 6.96
C GLN A 120 -40.38 46.10 8.29
N LEU A 121 -40.32 44.85 8.76
CA LEU A 121 -40.35 44.59 10.19
C LEU A 121 -39.13 43.76 10.57
N ASP A 122 -38.31 44.45 11.32
CA ASP A 122 -36.98 44.16 11.79
C ASP A 122 -37.04 43.24 13.02
N VAL A 123 -36.33 42.11 12.96
CA VAL A 123 -35.74 41.46 14.15
C VAL A 123 -34.27 41.23 13.83
N LEU A 124 -33.55 42.35 13.80
CA LEU A 124 -32.12 42.43 14.03
C LEU A 124 -31.77 41.80 15.39
N SER A 125 -30.93 40.77 15.33
CA SER A 125 -29.83 40.62 16.28
C SER A 125 -28.54 40.65 15.48
N GLU A 126 -27.96 41.84 15.46
CA GLU A 126 -26.61 42.22 15.02
C GLU A 126 -25.53 41.25 15.58
N THR A 127 -24.79 40.51 14.74
CA THR A 127 -23.46 40.78 14.08
C THR A 127 -22.22 40.61 15.00
N PRO A 128 -21.00 40.24 14.48
CA PRO A 128 -20.41 40.80 13.26
C PRO A 128 -19.84 39.81 12.23
N GLU A 129 -20.17 40.11 10.97
CA GLU A 129 -19.22 40.33 9.87
C GLU A 129 -18.20 39.24 9.59
N THR A 130 -18.37 38.53 8.46
CA THR A 130 -17.37 38.38 7.40
C THR A 130 -17.98 37.67 6.19
N ALA A 131 -18.08 38.40 5.08
CA ALA A 131 -18.12 37.99 3.67
C ALA A 131 -19.12 36.89 3.20
N PRO A 132 -19.94 37.15 2.16
CA PRO A 132 -20.56 36.08 1.41
C PRO A 132 -19.49 35.47 0.50
N ASN A 133 -18.61 34.64 1.08
CA ASN A 133 -17.80 33.75 0.29
C ASN A 133 -18.66 32.52 0.02
N SER A 134 -19.58 32.63 -0.94
CA SER A 134 -20.16 31.45 -1.59
C SER A 134 -19.03 30.80 -2.40
N LYS A 135 -18.09 30.17 -1.68
CA LYS A 135 -17.41 28.99 -2.21
C LYS A 135 -18.54 28.00 -2.47
N GLU A 136 -18.84 27.78 -3.73
CA GLU A 136 -19.29 26.47 -4.17
C GLU A 136 -18.26 25.50 -3.59
N GLU A 137 -18.58 24.90 -2.44
CA GLU A 137 -17.90 23.68 -2.02
C GLU A 137 -18.09 22.75 -3.22
N GLU A 138 -17.01 22.46 -3.95
CA GLU A 138 -16.99 21.41 -4.95
C GLU A 138 -17.47 20.15 -4.24
N LEU A 139 -18.76 19.84 -4.36
CA LEU A 139 -19.38 18.67 -3.77
C LEU A 139 -18.76 17.46 -4.48
N SER A 140 -17.62 17.02 -3.96
CA SER A 140 -16.94 15.82 -4.43
C SER A 140 -17.77 14.64 -3.90
N LEU A 141 -18.28 13.85 -4.82
CA LEU A 141 -19.10 12.68 -4.50
C LEU A 141 -18.22 11.43 -4.50
N GLU A 142 -18.43 10.55 -3.52
CA GLU A 142 -17.68 9.28 -3.39
C GLU A 142 -18.55 8.12 -3.85
N CYS A 143 -18.01 7.26 -4.72
CA CYS A 143 -18.68 6.01 -5.10
C CYS A 143 -18.65 5.00 -3.96
N ARG A 144 -19.80 4.40 -3.65
CA ARG A 144 -19.93 3.44 -2.54
C ARG A 144 -19.31 2.07 -2.80
N HIS A 145 -18.92 1.79 -4.05
CA HIS A 145 -18.38 0.50 -4.46
C HIS A 145 -16.86 0.54 -4.57
N CYS A 146 -16.32 1.49 -5.32
CA CYS A 146 -14.87 1.60 -5.54
C CYS A 146 -14.16 2.63 -4.64
N HIS A 147 -14.90 3.45 -3.89
CA HIS A 147 -14.38 4.52 -3.03
C HIS A 147 -13.56 5.59 -3.79
N GLU A 148 -13.83 5.75 -5.09
CA GLU A 148 -13.27 6.83 -5.91
C GLU A 148 -14.05 8.13 -5.68
N TRP A 149 -13.32 9.25 -5.62
CA TRP A 149 -13.87 10.59 -5.43
C TRP A 149 -14.00 11.30 -6.77
N PHE A 150 -15.20 11.79 -7.06
CA PHE A 150 -15.53 12.45 -8.31
C PHE A 150 -15.89 13.92 -8.04
N PRO A 151 -14.99 14.87 -8.35
CA PRO A 151 -15.28 16.29 -8.22
C PRO A 151 -16.18 16.77 -9.37
N GLY A 152 -17.16 17.62 -9.07
CA GLY A 152 -17.95 18.32 -10.08
C GLY A 152 -18.95 17.47 -10.86
N ILE A 153 -19.25 16.24 -10.41
CA ILE A 153 -20.33 15.43 -10.96
C ILE A 153 -21.60 15.58 -10.12
N THR A 154 -22.75 15.43 -10.78
CA THR A 154 -24.06 15.37 -10.15
C THR A 154 -24.31 14.00 -9.50
N GLN A 155 -25.28 13.93 -8.58
CA GLN A 155 -25.68 12.67 -7.96
C GLN A 155 -26.17 11.63 -8.99
N ASP A 156 -26.82 12.09 -10.06
CA ASP A 156 -27.30 11.22 -11.15
C ASP A 156 -26.12 10.60 -11.91
N GLU A 157 -25.06 11.37 -12.17
CA GLU A 157 -23.82 10.88 -12.80
C GLU A 157 -23.07 9.88 -11.90
N LEU A 158 -23.05 10.11 -10.58
CA LEU A 158 -22.48 9.15 -9.62
C LEU A 158 -23.28 7.85 -9.64
N GLY A 159 -24.62 7.92 -9.74
CA GLY A 159 -25.49 6.74 -9.85
C GLY A 159 -25.20 5.91 -11.10
N LEU A 160 -24.97 6.56 -12.25
CA LEU A 160 -24.58 5.87 -13.49
C LEU A 160 -23.23 5.14 -13.36
N HIS A 161 -22.29 5.72 -12.63
CA HIS A 161 -21.01 5.07 -12.31
C HIS A 161 -21.21 3.89 -11.37
N GLU A 162 -22.00 4.04 -10.31
CA GLU A 162 -22.32 2.95 -9.37
C GLU A 162 -23.00 1.77 -10.07
N ASP A 163 -23.94 2.04 -10.99
CA ASP A 163 -24.63 1.02 -11.79
C ASP A 163 -23.73 0.34 -12.82
N SER A 164 -22.60 0.95 -13.18
CA SER A 164 -21.60 0.35 -14.08
C SER A 164 -20.76 -0.71 -13.37
N HIS A 165 -20.72 -0.72 -12.04
CA HIS A 165 -20.00 -1.74 -11.29
C HIS A 165 -20.72 -3.09 -11.37
N ARG A 166 -19.97 -4.10 -11.78
CA ARG A 166 -20.41 -5.48 -11.78
C ARG A 166 -20.11 -6.10 -10.42
N LEU A 167 -21.08 -6.09 -9.52
CA LEU A 167 -20.91 -6.60 -8.15
C LEU A 167 -21.34 -8.06 -8.02
N CYS A 168 -20.60 -8.84 -7.24
CA CYS A 168 -21.08 -10.14 -6.77
C CYS A 168 -22.16 -9.95 -5.70
N PRO A 169 -23.36 -10.54 -5.85
CA PRO A 169 -24.47 -10.37 -4.90
C PRO A 169 -24.21 -10.99 -3.51
N TYR A 170 -23.21 -11.87 -3.39
CA TYR A 170 -22.94 -12.62 -2.17
C TYR A 170 -21.78 -12.07 -1.34
N CYS A 171 -20.70 -11.63 -1.99
CA CYS A 171 -19.49 -11.15 -1.29
C CYS A 171 -19.17 -9.68 -1.57
N THR A 172 -20.01 -8.96 -2.32
CA THR A 172 -19.85 -7.53 -2.64
C THR A 172 -18.55 -7.17 -3.37
N LEU A 173 -17.84 -8.18 -3.90
CA LEU A 173 -16.63 -7.99 -4.69
C LEU A 173 -16.97 -7.32 -6.04
N ILE A 174 -16.19 -6.30 -6.41
CA ILE A 174 -16.26 -5.65 -7.73
C ILE A 174 -15.57 -6.52 -8.78
N CYS A 175 -16.27 -6.81 -9.87
CA CYS A 175 -15.87 -7.74 -10.94
C CYS A 175 -15.83 -7.06 -12.32
N ASP A 176 -15.56 -5.76 -12.39
CA ASP A 176 -15.62 -4.99 -13.64
C ASP A 176 -14.63 -5.46 -14.70
N GLY A 177 -13.47 -5.96 -14.27
CA GLY A 177 -12.38 -6.37 -15.15
C GLY A 177 -12.32 -7.87 -15.47
N VAL A 178 -13.26 -8.68 -14.97
CA VAL A 178 -13.22 -10.14 -15.19
C VAL A 178 -14.15 -10.56 -16.33
N GLU A 179 -13.76 -11.60 -17.05
CA GLU A 179 -14.60 -12.18 -18.10
C GLU A 179 -15.93 -12.71 -17.53
N GLN A 180 -16.98 -12.70 -18.36
CA GLN A 180 -18.32 -13.18 -18.00
C GLN A 180 -18.30 -14.57 -17.36
N THR A 181 -17.51 -15.49 -17.92
CA THR A 181 -17.37 -16.87 -17.45
C THR A 181 -16.75 -16.96 -16.05
N ILE A 182 -15.78 -16.09 -15.76
CA ILE A 182 -15.09 -16.02 -14.46
C ILE A 182 -16.03 -15.41 -13.41
N PHE A 183 -16.78 -14.37 -13.79
CA PHE A 183 -17.80 -13.83 -12.90
C PHE A 183 -18.86 -14.86 -12.54
N GLU A 184 -19.38 -15.58 -13.53
CA GLU A 184 -20.39 -16.62 -13.30
C GLU A 184 -19.85 -17.71 -12.37
N ASP A 185 -18.65 -18.22 -12.62
CA ASP A 185 -17.99 -19.20 -11.75
C ASP A 185 -17.80 -18.68 -10.31
N HIS A 186 -17.39 -17.42 -10.17
CA HIS A 186 -17.29 -16.76 -8.86
C HIS A 186 -18.63 -16.70 -8.12
N VAL A 187 -19.72 -16.32 -8.81
CA VAL A 187 -21.07 -16.28 -8.23
C VAL A 187 -21.53 -17.68 -7.83
N PHE A 188 -21.34 -18.68 -8.70
CA PHE A 188 -21.71 -20.07 -8.40
C PHE A 188 -20.92 -20.67 -7.23
N SER A 189 -19.68 -20.22 -6.99
CA SER A 189 -18.88 -20.71 -5.85
C SER A 189 -19.48 -20.38 -4.48
N HIS A 190 -20.38 -19.39 -4.41
CA HIS A 190 -21.10 -19.04 -3.18
C HIS A 190 -22.32 -19.93 -2.90
N GLU A 191 -22.79 -20.73 -3.87
CA GLU A 191 -23.99 -21.57 -3.73
C GLU A 191 -23.76 -22.91 -2.98
N VAL A 192 -22.71 -23.00 -2.14
CA VAL A 192 -22.29 -24.22 -1.41
C VAL A 192 -22.60 -24.16 0.08
#